data_AF-A0A952YWK5-F1
#
_entry.id   AF-A0A952YWK5-F1
#
_cell.length_a   1.000
_cell.length_b   1.000
_cell.length_c   1.000
_cell.angle_alpha   90.00
_cell.angle_beta   90.00
_cell.angle_gamma   90.00
#
_symmetry.space_group_name_H-M   'P 1'
#
loop_
_entity.id
_entity.type
_entity.pdbx_description
1 polymer ?
#
loop_
_entity_poly.entity_id
_entity_poly.type
_entity_poly.pdbx_seq_one_letter_code
_entity_poly.pdbx_strand_id
1 'polypeptide(L)'
;MRECISSVIKWLIENSGLAHWVTLFLLIISVCLAYNQLKGQKVQRQWQNFNEMNVRYAELLGKIPFKKEMKQSSDSFESVEEKTKIWIRQYFDLYSEECWLNEKGLLPKGMFNERIRSGVVVNLREYPILKGGYNYWKERDAFKHPVGFYTVVEEDIKRAEEKDPQNEPQDRCVKPIKPQSK
;
A
#
# COMPACT_ATOMS: atom_id res chain seq x y z
N MET A 1 -3.10 45.56 -9.64
CA MET A 1 -2.62 44.80 -8.46
C MET A 1 -1.63 45.62 -7.61
N ARG A 2 -0.57 46.20 -8.19
CA ARG A 2 0.39 47.06 -7.45
C ARG A 2 -0.23 48.28 -6.75
N GLU A 3 -1.16 48.99 -7.41
CA GLU A 3 -1.80 50.17 -6.80
C GLU A 3 -2.71 49.81 -5.62
N CYS A 4 -3.35 48.64 -5.68
CA CYS A 4 -4.19 48.13 -4.60
C CYS A 4 -3.35 47.78 -3.37
N ILE A 5 -2.19 47.14 -3.57
CA ILE A 5 -1.25 46.80 -2.48
C ILE A 5 -0.67 48.07 -1.83
N SER A 6 -0.32 49.08 -2.63
CA SER A 6 0.20 50.36 -2.14
C SER A 6 -0.80 51.12 -1.27
N SER A 7 -2.08 51.13 -1.68
CA SER A 7 -3.17 51.76 -0.92
C SER A 7 -3.43 51.07 0.42
N VAL A 8 -3.43 49.73 0.43
CA VAL A 8 -3.60 48.93 1.66
C VAL A 8 -2.44 49.13 2.64
N ILE A 9 -1.20 49.21 2.15
CA ILE A 9 -0.02 49.46 3.00
C ILE A 9 -0.10 50.84 3.65
N LYS A 10 -0.46 51.88 2.90
CA LYS A 10 -0.64 53.25 3.46
C LYS A 10 -1.72 53.27 4.53
N TRP A 11 -2.86 52.64 4.27
CA TRP A 11 -3.97 52.56 5.23
C TRP A 11 -3.58 51.83 6.53
N LEU A 12 -2.78 50.77 6.43
CA LEU A 12 -2.26 50.04 7.59
C LEU A 12 -1.28 50.87 8.43
N ILE A 13 -0.44 51.70 7.80
CA ILE A 13 0.49 52.60 8.50
C ILE A 13 -0.27 53.69 9.26
N GLU A 14 -1.35 54.22 8.67
CA GLU A 14 -2.19 55.26 9.28
C GLU A 14 -3.03 54.74 10.47
N ASN A 15 -3.34 53.44 10.52
CA ASN A 15 -4.16 52.80 11.55
C ASN A 15 -3.36 51.79 12.39
N SER A 16 -2.24 52.23 12.98
CA SER A 16 -1.24 51.39 13.64
C SER A 16 -1.80 50.42 14.71
N GLY A 17 -2.84 50.82 15.47
CA GLY A 17 -3.51 49.94 16.43
C GLY A 17 -4.30 48.79 15.79
N LEU A 18 -4.98 49.05 14.67
CA LEU A 18 -5.70 48.03 13.88
C LEU A 18 -4.73 47.16 13.07
N ALA A 19 -3.59 47.71 12.64
CA ALA A 19 -2.58 46.99 11.88
C ALA A 19 -2.06 45.76 12.63
N HIS A 20 -1.82 45.86 13.94
CA HIS A 20 -1.40 44.72 14.76
C HIS A 20 -2.42 43.58 14.76
N TRP A 21 -3.71 43.90 14.88
CA TRP A 21 -4.79 42.90 14.84
C TRP A 21 -4.96 42.29 13.45
N VAL A 22 -4.84 43.09 12.39
CA VAL A 22 -4.87 42.61 11.00
C VAL A 22 -3.70 41.68 10.72
N THR A 23 -2.48 42.05 11.13
CA THR A 23 -1.30 41.20 10.97
C THR A 23 -1.41 39.90 11.76
N LEU A 24 -1.90 39.94 13.00
CA LEU A 24 -2.13 38.74 13.80
C LEU A 24 -3.18 37.83 13.15
N PHE A 25 -4.27 38.39 12.65
CA PHE A 25 -5.31 37.65 11.94
C PHE A 25 -4.78 36.99 10.66
N LEU A 26 -4.01 37.74 9.85
CA LEU A 26 -3.36 37.22 8.65
C LEU A 26 -2.37 36.09 8.99
N LEU A 27 -1.59 36.23 10.06
CA LEU A 27 -0.67 35.18 10.52
C LEU A 27 -1.42 33.90 10.88
N ILE A 28 -2.53 34.01 11.63
CA ILE A 28 -3.37 32.86 11.99
C ILE A 28 -3.92 32.18 10.73
N ILE A 29 -4.44 32.96 9.77
CA ILE A 29 -4.92 32.42 8.50
C ILE A 29 -3.79 31.71 7.75
N SER A 30 -2.62 32.32 7.63
CA SER A 30 -1.47 31.74 6.94
C SER A 30 -1.02 30.42 7.58
N VAL A 31 -0.98 30.34 8.91
CA VAL A 31 -0.66 29.11 9.63
C VAL A 31 -1.72 28.03 9.38
N CYS A 32 -3.01 28.38 9.42
CA CYS A 32 -4.10 27.46 9.11
C CYS A 32 -4.03 26.92 7.68
N LEU A 33 -3.74 27.79 6.70
CA LEU A 33 -3.56 27.40 5.31
C LEU A 33 -2.34 26.49 5.12
N ALA A 34 -1.20 26.84 5.72
CA ALA A 34 0.02 26.03 5.67
C ALA A 34 -0.22 24.64 6.29
N TYR A 35 -0.91 24.57 7.44
CA TYR A 35 -1.28 23.30 8.06
C TYR A 35 -2.15 22.43 7.15
N ASN A 36 -3.17 23.02 6.53
CA ASN A 36 -4.05 22.30 5.59
C ASN A 36 -3.29 21.83 4.34
N GLN A 37 -2.39 22.64 3.81
CA GLN A 37 -1.52 22.26 2.68
C GLN A 37 -0.60 21.10 3.05
N LEU A 38 0.04 21.14 4.22
CA LEU A 38 0.88 20.04 4.72
C LEU A 38 0.08 18.75 4.88
N LYS A 39 -1.14 18.85 5.42
CA LYS A 39 -2.05 17.71 5.53
C LYS A 39 -2.42 17.13 4.16
N GLY A 40 -2.73 17.99 3.20
CA GLY A 40 -3.02 17.59 1.81
C GLY A 40 -1.84 16.89 1.14
N GLN A 41 -0.64 17.47 1.25
CA GLN A 41 0.59 16.88 0.72
C GLN A 41 0.90 15.52 1.34
N LYS A 42 0.67 15.36 2.66
CA LYS A 42 0.85 14.06 3.32
C LYS A 42 -0.06 12.99 2.72
N VAL A 43 -1.34 13.30 2.52
CA VAL A 43 -2.30 12.37 1.91
C VAL A 43 -1.90 12.04 0.47
N GLN A 44 -1.51 13.03 -0.32
CA GLN A 44 -1.04 12.82 -1.69
C GLN A 44 0.19 11.90 -1.73
N ARG A 45 1.15 12.10 -0.82
CA ARG A 45 2.34 11.26 -0.72
C ARG A 45 2.00 9.81 -0.38
N GLN A 46 1.05 9.61 0.53
CA GLN A 46 0.57 8.26 0.88
C GLN A 46 -0.02 7.53 -0.34
N TRP A 47 -0.80 8.23 -1.15
CA TRP A 47 -1.36 7.68 -2.39
C TRP A 47 -0.30 7.41 -3.46
N GLN A 48 0.70 8.28 -3.58
CA GLN A 48 1.82 8.05 -4.50
C GLN A 48 2.59 6.79 -4.12
N ASN A 49 2.94 6.61 -2.85
CA ASN A 49 3.62 5.40 -2.37
C ASN A 49 2.78 4.15 -2.65
N PHE A 50 1.46 4.19 -2.38
CA PHE A 50 0.57 3.06 -2.66
C PHE A 50 0.55 2.70 -4.16
N ASN A 51 0.46 3.70 -5.04
CA ASN A 51 0.45 3.47 -6.47
C ASN A 51 1.79 2.94 -6.98
N GLU A 52 2.90 3.45 -6.46
CA GLU A 52 4.24 2.97 -6.79
C GLU A 52 4.43 1.50 -6.40
N MET A 53 3.97 1.10 -5.21
CA MET A 53 4.00 -0.30 -4.79
C MET A 53 3.14 -1.18 -5.70
N ASN A 54 1.94 -0.74 -6.08
CA ASN A 54 1.09 -1.49 -7.02
C ASN A 54 1.75 -1.70 -8.39
N VAL A 55 2.45 -0.68 -8.92
CA VAL A 55 3.19 -0.81 -10.18
C VAL A 55 4.31 -1.85 -10.04
N ARG A 56 5.08 -1.80 -8.96
CA ARG A 56 6.15 -2.77 -8.69
C ARG A 56 5.61 -4.20 -8.52
N TYR A 57 4.47 -4.37 -7.87
CA TYR A 57 3.78 -5.66 -7.79
C TYR A 57 3.31 -6.13 -9.16
N ALA A 58 2.71 -5.26 -9.99
CA ALA A 58 2.28 -5.64 -11.33
C ALA A 58 3.47 -6.08 -12.19
N GLU A 59 4.60 -5.39 -12.11
CA GLU A 59 5.84 -5.77 -12.79
C GLU A 59 6.41 -7.09 -12.28
N LEU A 60 6.40 -7.32 -10.96
CA LEU A 60 6.88 -8.57 -10.36
C LEU A 60 5.98 -9.76 -10.75
N LEU A 61 4.66 -9.61 -10.60
CA LEU A 61 3.68 -10.63 -10.96
C LEU A 61 3.68 -10.92 -12.47
N GLY A 62 3.97 -9.92 -13.32
CA GLY A 62 4.17 -10.11 -14.75
C GLY A 62 5.39 -10.97 -15.10
N LYS A 63 6.32 -11.16 -14.15
CA LYS A 63 7.56 -11.95 -14.30
C LYS A 63 7.50 -13.28 -13.53
N ILE A 64 6.31 -13.76 -13.15
CA ILE A 64 6.15 -15.05 -12.45
C ILE A 64 6.89 -16.17 -13.22
N PRO A 65 7.92 -16.79 -12.62
CA PRO A 65 8.58 -17.94 -13.22
C PRO A 65 7.66 -19.17 -13.22
N PHE A 66 7.96 -20.12 -14.11
CA PHE A 66 7.21 -21.34 -14.41
C PHE A 66 6.03 -21.68 -13.49
N LYS A 67 4.80 -21.57 -14.02
CA LYS A 67 3.53 -21.87 -13.32
C LYS A 67 3.46 -23.26 -12.65
N LYS A 68 4.30 -24.21 -13.07
CA LYS A 68 4.34 -25.56 -12.49
C LYS A 68 4.94 -25.56 -11.07
N GLU A 69 6.00 -24.79 -10.84
CA GLU A 69 6.64 -24.68 -9.52
C GLU A 69 5.78 -23.90 -8.53
N MET A 70 4.96 -22.97 -9.02
CA MET A 70 4.07 -22.16 -8.21
C MET A 70 3.02 -22.97 -7.45
N LYS A 71 2.67 -24.16 -7.97
CA LYS A 71 1.74 -25.10 -7.32
C LYS A 71 2.43 -26.16 -6.48
N GLN A 72 3.76 -26.16 -6.44
CA GLN A 72 4.54 -27.15 -5.72
C GLN A 72 4.39 -26.93 -4.20
N SER A 73 4.41 -28.02 -3.44
CA SER A 73 4.26 -27.94 -1.99
C SER A 73 5.47 -27.24 -1.34
N SER A 74 5.22 -26.60 -0.19
CA SER A 74 6.22 -25.88 0.60
C SER A 74 7.46 -26.72 0.94
N ASP A 75 7.30 -28.03 1.07
CA ASP A 75 8.30 -28.96 1.61
C ASP A 75 9.46 -29.24 0.63
N SER A 76 9.35 -28.74 -0.60
CA SER A 76 10.31 -28.99 -1.68
C SER A 76 11.10 -27.76 -2.11
N PHE A 77 11.02 -26.66 -1.33
CA PHE A 77 11.57 -25.36 -1.72
C PHE A 77 13.07 -25.37 -2.04
N GLU A 78 13.86 -26.23 -1.39
CA GLU A 78 15.30 -26.31 -1.65
C GLU A 78 15.62 -26.72 -3.10
N SER A 79 14.75 -27.51 -3.72
CA SER A 79 14.90 -28.02 -5.09
C SER A 79 14.38 -27.07 -6.17
N VAL A 80 13.77 -25.95 -5.78
CA VAL A 80 13.17 -24.97 -6.69
C VAL A 80 14.26 -24.24 -7.49
N GLU A 81 13.96 -23.91 -8.75
CA GLU A 81 14.86 -23.14 -9.60
C GLU A 81 15.25 -21.79 -8.95
N GLU A 82 16.50 -21.40 -9.14
CA GLU A 82 17.05 -20.17 -8.56
C GLU A 82 16.25 -18.92 -8.94
N LYS A 83 15.73 -18.87 -10.18
CA LYS A 83 14.87 -17.77 -10.64
C LYS A 83 13.61 -17.63 -9.80
N THR A 84 13.00 -18.74 -9.42
CA THR A 84 11.82 -18.76 -8.55
C THR A 84 12.18 -18.36 -7.13
N LYS A 85 13.32 -18.82 -6.60
CA LYS A 85 13.82 -18.37 -5.28
C LYS A 85 14.05 -16.86 -5.24
N ILE A 86 14.66 -16.29 -6.27
CA ILE A 86 14.87 -14.84 -6.42
C ILE A 86 13.53 -14.10 -6.51
N TRP A 87 12.60 -14.60 -7.31
CA TRP A 87 11.28 -13.99 -7.47
C TRP A 87 10.51 -13.95 -6.15
N ILE A 88 10.53 -15.04 -5.38
CA ILE A 88 9.86 -15.12 -4.07
C ILE A 88 10.54 -14.21 -3.06
N ARG A 89 11.88 -14.10 -3.10
CA ARG A 89 12.60 -13.14 -2.27
C ARG A 89 12.16 -11.71 -2.59
N GLN A 90 12.11 -11.34 -3.86
CA GLN A 90 11.63 -10.02 -4.31
C GLN A 90 10.20 -9.76 -3.87
N TYR A 91 9.33 -10.77 -3.89
CA TYR A 91 7.96 -10.66 -3.39
C TYR A 91 7.91 -10.26 -1.91
N PHE A 92 8.68 -10.93 -1.05
CA PHE A 92 8.72 -10.60 0.38
C PHE A 92 9.49 -9.31 0.67
N ASP A 93 10.48 -8.94 -0.14
CA ASP A 93 11.15 -7.64 -0.04
C ASP A 93 10.16 -6.50 -0.31
N LEU A 94 9.31 -6.61 -1.34
CA LEU A 94 8.22 -5.64 -1.57
C LEU A 94 7.25 -5.61 -0.40
N TYR A 95 6.85 -6.77 0.11
CA TYR A 95 5.87 -6.80 1.19
C TYR A 95 6.42 -6.19 2.50
N SER A 96 7.70 -6.42 2.77
CA SER A 96 8.41 -5.78 3.87
C SER A 96 8.44 -4.26 3.72
N GLU A 97 8.68 -3.77 2.51
CA GLU A 97 8.66 -2.33 2.24
C GLU A 97 7.28 -1.73 2.52
N GLU A 98 6.19 -2.41 2.16
CA GLU A 98 4.83 -1.97 2.50
C GLU A 98 4.57 -1.97 4.00
N CYS A 99 5.08 -2.99 4.72
CA CYS A 99 5.00 -3.03 6.17
C CYS A 99 5.71 -1.82 6.79
N TRP A 100 6.92 -1.49 6.31
CA TRP A 100 7.67 -0.32 6.76
C TRP A 100 6.95 0.99 6.44
N LEU A 101 6.41 1.13 5.22
CA LEU A 101 5.64 2.31 4.82
C LEU A 101 4.39 2.49 5.70
N ASN A 102 3.69 1.40 6.03
CA ASN A 102 2.56 1.43 6.93
C ASN A 102 2.97 1.84 8.35
N GLU A 103 4.06 1.28 8.89
CA GLU A 103 4.62 1.66 10.19
C GLU A 103 4.93 3.16 10.26
N LYS A 104 5.50 3.73 9.19
CA LYS A 104 5.81 5.18 9.11
C LYS A 104 4.60 6.06 8.80
N GLY A 105 3.40 5.49 8.66
CA GLY A 105 2.21 6.23 8.25
C GLY A 105 2.35 6.86 6.86
N LEU A 106 3.17 6.24 6.01
CA LEU A 106 3.41 6.60 4.61
C LEU A 106 2.51 5.82 3.64
N LEU A 107 1.63 4.97 4.16
CA LEU A 107 0.48 4.41 3.45
C LEU A 107 -0.83 4.79 4.14
N PRO A 108 -1.95 4.89 3.41
CA PRO A 108 -3.26 4.96 4.03
C PRO A 108 -3.54 3.65 4.77
N LYS A 109 -3.90 3.71 6.07
CA LYS A 109 -4.14 2.51 6.89
C LYS A 109 -5.18 1.56 6.30
N GLY A 110 -6.25 2.11 5.71
CA GLY A 110 -7.28 1.31 5.03
C GLY A 110 -6.72 0.53 3.84
N MET A 111 -5.84 1.14 3.03
CA MET A 111 -5.22 0.46 1.89
C MET A 111 -4.32 -0.68 2.34
N PHE A 112 -3.53 -0.48 3.40
CA PHE A 112 -2.68 -1.54 3.93
C PHE A 112 -3.52 -2.73 4.43
N ASN A 113 -4.50 -2.49 5.30
CA ASN A 113 -5.27 -3.56 5.92
C ASN A 113 -6.26 -4.24 4.96
N GLU A 114 -6.93 -3.49 4.08
CA GLU A 114 -8.04 -4.01 3.28
C GLU A 114 -7.60 -4.45 1.88
N ARG A 115 -6.61 -3.79 1.29
CA ARG A 115 -6.16 -4.08 -0.09
C ARG A 115 -4.87 -4.89 -0.09
N ILE A 116 -3.82 -4.39 0.54
CA ILE A 116 -2.49 -4.99 0.51
C ILE A 116 -2.52 -6.35 1.22
N ARG A 117 -2.87 -6.38 2.52
CA ARG A 117 -2.89 -7.63 3.29
C ARG A 117 -3.83 -8.67 2.66
N SER A 118 -5.02 -8.26 2.23
CA SER A 118 -5.96 -9.15 1.53
C SER A 118 -5.37 -9.71 0.23
N GLY A 119 -4.68 -8.89 -0.56
CA GLY A 119 -3.99 -9.33 -1.78
C GLY A 119 -2.86 -10.30 -1.49
N VAL A 120 -2.10 -10.09 -0.42
CA VAL A 120 -1.07 -11.04 0.05
C VAL A 120 -1.69 -12.37 0.45
N VAL A 121 -2.80 -12.36 1.21
CA VAL A 121 -3.53 -13.58 1.58
C VAL A 121 -3.98 -14.37 0.34
N VAL A 122 -4.52 -13.68 -0.68
CA VAL A 122 -4.90 -14.32 -1.95
C VAL A 122 -3.69 -14.93 -2.66
N ASN A 123 -2.58 -14.21 -2.73
CA ASN A 123 -1.35 -14.71 -3.35
C ASN A 123 -0.76 -15.91 -2.60
N LEU A 124 -0.74 -15.88 -1.27
CA LEU A 124 -0.29 -17.00 -0.43
C LEU A 124 -1.15 -18.25 -0.63
N ARG A 125 -2.44 -18.07 -0.89
CA ARG A 125 -3.38 -19.16 -1.20
C ARG A 125 -3.17 -19.72 -2.61
N GLU A 126 -2.99 -18.85 -3.60
CA GLU A 126 -2.80 -19.24 -5.01
C GLU A 126 -1.42 -19.85 -5.26
N TYR A 127 -0.40 -19.40 -4.53
CA TYR A 127 0.99 -19.81 -4.70
C TYR A 127 1.57 -20.39 -3.40
N PRO A 128 1.29 -21.67 -3.07
CA PRO A 128 1.81 -22.33 -1.87
C PRO A 128 3.34 -22.27 -1.73
N ILE A 129 4.05 -22.15 -2.86
CA ILE A 129 5.51 -22.00 -2.90
C ILE A 129 6.00 -20.74 -2.16
N LEU A 130 5.18 -19.69 -2.07
CA LEU A 130 5.50 -18.48 -1.30
C LEU A 130 5.70 -18.79 0.18
N LYS A 131 4.89 -19.68 0.76
CA LYS A 131 5.05 -20.14 2.14
C LYS A 131 6.37 -20.90 2.32
N GLY A 132 6.68 -21.79 1.38
CA GLY A 132 7.96 -22.52 1.37
C GLY A 132 9.17 -21.56 1.32
N GLY A 133 9.11 -20.56 0.44
CA GLY A 133 10.19 -19.57 0.31
C GLY A 133 10.31 -18.63 1.49
N TYR A 134 9.18 -18.22 2.08
CA TYR A 134 9.20 -17.47 3.34
C TYR A 134 9.94 -18.25 4.44
N ASN A 135 9.57 -19.50 4.67
CA ASN A 135 10.22 -20.33 5.69
C ASN A 135 11.72 -20.50 5.39
N TYR A 136 12.06 -20.85 4.14
CA TYR A 136 13.43 -21.04 3.70
C TYR A 136 14.34 -19.84 3.97
N TRP A 137 13.87 -18.62 3.66
CA TRP A 137 14.63 -17.39 3.85
C TRP A 137 14.61 -16.89 5.29
N LYS A 138 13.51 -17.10 6.03
CA LYS A 138 13.39 -16.78 7.45
C LYS A 138 14.39 -17.57 8.29
N GLU A 139 14.50 -18.88 8.06
CA GLU A 139 15.45 -19.76 8.78
C GLU A 139 16.92 -19.37 8.55
N ARG A 140 17.19 -18.67 7.45
CA ARG A 140 18.54 -18.21 7.06
C ARG A 140 18.84 -16.78 7.46
N ASP A 141 17.93 -16.12 8.20
CA ASP A 141 18.04 -14.71 8.58
C ASP A 141 18.30 -13.78 7.38
N ALA A 142 17.79 -14.16 6.20
CA ALA A 142 18.03 -13.42 4.95
C ALA A 142 17.17 -12.15 4.85
N PHE A 143 16.20 -12.04 5.74
CA PHE A 143 15.15 -11.05 5.77
C PHE A 143 15.50 -9.93 6.76
N LYS A 144 16.09 -8.83 6.27
CA LYS A 144 16.32 -7.61 7.06
C LYS A 144 15.09 -6.70 7.03
N HIS A 145 14.01 -7.18 7.62
CA HIS A 145 12.70 -6.54 7.53
C HIS A 145 12.39 -5.67 8.77
N PRO A 146 11.42 -4.74 8.69
CA PRO A 146 11.03 -3.91 9.83
C PRO A 146 10.54 -4.77 11.01
N VAL A 147 10.64 -4.22 12.21
CA VAL A 147 10.20 -4.87 13.45
C VAL A 147 8.73 -5.28 13.31
N GLY A 148 8.45 -6.57 13.51
CA GLY A 148 7.09 -7.12 13.41
C GLY A 148 6.71 -7.66 12.02
N PHE A 149 7.58 -7.57 11.00
CA PHE A 149 7.29 -8.14 9.67
C PHE A 149 6.94 -9.63 9.73
N TYR A 150 7.72 -10.43 10.47
CA TYR A 150 7.43 -11.86 10.59
C TYR A 150 6.05 -12.13 11.17
N THR A 151 5.64 -11.35 12.16
CA THR A 151 4.30 -11.46 12.77
C THR A 151 3.21 -11.16 11.75
N VAL A 152 3.37 -10.11 10.94
CA VAL A 152 2.41 -9.78 9.87
C VAL A 152 2.31 -10.92 8.84
N VAL A 153 3.44 -11.44 8.36
CA VAL A 153 3.44 -12.53 7.38
C VAL A 153 2.85 -13.81 7.97
N GLU A 154 3.19 -14.18 9.20
CA GLU A 154 2.63 -15.37 9.86
C GLU A 154 1.12 -15.26 10.08
N GLU A 155 0.61 -14.08 10.42
CA GLU A 155 -0.83 -13.83 10.47
C GLU A 155 -1.49 -14.02 9.11
N ASP A 156 -0.89 -13.51 8.04
CA ASP A 156 -1.45 -13.62 6.69
C ASP A 156 -1.37 -15.05 6.13
N ILE A 157 -0.33 -15.81 6.48
CA ILE A 157 -0.24 -17.24 6.20
C ILE A 157 -1.39 -17.99 6.89
N LYS A 158 -1.65 -17.72 8.18
CA LYS A 158 -2.78 -18.33 8.90
C LYS A 158 -4.11 -17.99 8.24
N ARG A 159 -4.34 -16.73 7.86
CA ARG A 159 -5.56 -16.30 7.14
C ARG A 159 -5.69 -16.97 5.76
N ALA A 160 -4.59 -17.25 5.09
CA ALA A 160 -4.61 -17.95 3.80
C ALA A 160 -5.02 -19.43 3.96
N GLU A 161 -4.63 -20.05 5.08
CA GLU A 161 -4.94 -21.44 5.45
C GLU A 161 -6.35 -21.63 6.02
N GLU A 162 -6.89 -20.60 6.67
CA GLU A 162 -8.28 -20.58 7.11
C GLU A 162 -9.21 -20.75 5.90
N LYS A 163 -9.98 -21.85 5.89
CA LYS A 163 -11.03 -22.07 4.91
C LYS A 163 -12.06 -20.97 5.06
N ASP A 164 -12.14 -20.11 4.06
CA ASP A 164 -13.17 -19.10 3.97
C ASP A 164 -14.55 -19.78 3.81
N PRO A 165 -15.47 -19.66 4.78
CA PRO A 165 -16.82 -20.22 4.66
C PRO A 165 -17.61 -19.63 3.49
N GLN A 166 -17.14 -18.52 2.90
CA GLN A 166 -17.80 -17.86 1.77
C GLN A 166 -17.26 -18.26 0.39
N ASN A 167 -16.25 -19.13 0.31
CA ASN A 167 -15.71 -19.65 -0.96
C ASN A 167 -16.18 -21.08 -1.27
N GLU A 168 -17.46 -21.39 -1.01
CA GLU A 168 -18.13 -22.32 -1.93
C GLU A 168 -18.19 -21.65 -3.31
N PRO A 169 -17.82 -22.35 -4.40
CA PRO A 169 -17.94 -21.79 -5.73
C PRO A 169 -19.40 -21.41 -5.96
N GLN A 170 -19.72 -20.11 -5.94
CA GLN A 170 -20.96 -19.65 -6.52
C GLN A 170 -20.82 -19.79 -8.04
N ASP A 171 -21.07 -21.00 -8.52
CA ASP A 171 -21.46 -21.31 -9.90
C ASP A 171 -22.80 -20.61 -10.20
N ARG A 172 -22.82 -19.28 -10.19
CA ARG A 172 -23.84 -18.49 -10.84
C ARG A 172 -23.27 -18.04 -12.18
N CYS A 173 -23.24 -19.00 -13.11
CA CYS A 173 -23.43 -18.69 -14.51
C CYS A 173 -24.70 -17.82 -14.62
N VAL A 174 -24.53 -16.50 -14.77
CA VAL A 174 -25.58 -15.63 -15.26
C VAL A 174 -25.88 -16.10 -16.67
N LYS A 175 -26.95 -16.89 -16.82
CA LYS A 175 -27.44 -17.29 -18.14
C LYS A 175 -27.70 -16.01 -18.93
N PRO A 176 -27.19 -15.88 -20.17
CA PRO A 176 -27.48 -14.73 -21.00
C PRO A 176 -28.99 -14.64 -21.23
N ILE A 177 -29.57 -13.50 -20.87
CA ILE A 177 -30.96 -13.17 -21.15
C ILE A 177 -31.09 -13.09 -22.67
N LYS A 178 -31.82 -14.03 -23.28
CA LYS A 178 -32.16 -13.95 -24.70
C LYS A 178 -33.03 -12.70 -24.92
N PRO A 179 -32.71 -11.82 -25.88
CA PRO A 179 -33.59 -10.72 -26.22
C PRO A 179 -34.90 -11.28 -26.77
N GLN A 180 -36.03 -10.81 -26.23
CA GLN A 180 -37.34 -11.05 -26.83
C GLN A 180 -37.42 -10.26 -28.13
N SER A 181 -37.49 -10.97 -29.26
CA SER A 181 -37.87 -10.39 -30.54
C SER A 181 -39.32 -9.89 -30.45
N LYS A 182 -39.53 -8.60 -30.74
CA LYS A 182 -40.85 -8.10 -31.16
C LYS A 182 -41.07 -8.42 -32.63
#